data_AF-A0A1H2UZD3-F1
#
_entry.id   AF-A0A1H2UZD3-F1
#
_cell.length_a   1.000
_cell.length_b   1.000
_cell.length_c   1.000
_cell.angle_alpha   90.00
_cell.angle_beta   90.00
_cell.angle_gamma   90.00
#
_symmetry.space_group_name_H-M   'P 1'
#
loop_
_entity.id
_entity.type
_entity.pdbx_description
1 polymer ?
#
loop_
_entity_poly.entity_id
_entity_poly.type
_entity_poly.pdbx_seq_one_letter_code
_entity_poly.pdbx_strand_id
1 'polypeptide(L)'
;MDRLRIYGGVPLSGETSVYGAKNAALPILAATVMVNGTTVVENVPDLEDVHVMVEILRALGAKVRVDGDVIEVDASTIHSTDVPMHLMQKMRSPILPNML
;
A
#
# COMPACT_ATOMS: atom_id res chain seq x y z
N MET A 1 14.38 16.38 -11.06
CA MET A 1 14.62 16.42 -9.60
C MET A 1 13.62 17.38 -9.03
N ASP A 2 12.61 16.86 -8.34
CA ASP A 2 11.60 17.69 -7.71
C ASP A 2 12.21 18.38 -6.49
N ARG A 3 11.83 19.64 -6.27
CA ARG A 3 12.31 20.43 -5.13
C ARG A 3 11.13 21.18 -4.52
N LEU A 4 11.01 21.08 -3.20
CA LEU A 4 10.11 21.91 -2.43
C LEU A 4 10.86 23.14 -1.94
N ARG A 5 10.37 24.33 -2.31
CA ARG A 5 10.88 25.60 -1.77
C ARG A 5 9.87 26.13 -0.76
N ILE A 6 10.22 26.03 0.52
CA ILE A 6 9.35 26.43 1.63
C ILE A 6 9.73 27.85 2.06
N TYR A 7 8.73 28.74 2.13
CA TYR A 7 8.89 30.07 2.69
C TYR A 7 8.12 30.11 4.02
N GLY A 8 8.86 30.27 5.12
CA GLY A 8 8.27 30.36 6.47
C GLY A 8 7.76 31.76 6.81
N GLY A 9 7.42 31.97 8.08
CA GLY A 9 7.05 33.28 8.64
C GLY A 9 5.56 33.48 8.88
N VAL A 10 4.71 32.53 8.48
CA VAL A 10 3.26 32.57 8.71
C VAL A 10 2.83 31.34 9.51
N PRO A 11 2.19 31.50 10.68
CA PRO A 11 1.59 30.38 11.41
C PRO A 11 0.50 29.70 10.57
N LEU A 12 0.45 28.36 10.62
CA LEU A 12 -0.64 27.61 10.00
C LEU A 12 -1.92 27.78 10.82
N SER A 13 -3.05 27.97 10.14
CA SER A 13 -4.39 28.05 10.75
C SER A 13 -5.40 27.38 9.82
N GLY A 14 -6.26 26.52 10.38
CA GLY A 14 -7.27 25.75 9.65
C GLY A 14 -7.39 24.33 10.16
N GLU A 15 -8.17 23.53 9.45
CA GLU A 15 -8.40 22.10 9.72
C GLU A 15 -7.98 21.28 8.49
N THR A 16 -7.54 20.05 8.72
CA THR A 16 -7.21 19.09 7.65
C THR A 16 -7.71 17.71 8.05
N SER A 17 -8.18 16.95 7.07
CA SER A 17 -8.50 15.54 7.26
C SER A 17 -7.21 14.72 7.35
N VAL A 18 -7.25 13.68 8.18
CA VAL A 18 -6.15 12.72 8.33
C VAL A 18 -6.54 11.45 7.56
N TYR A 19 -5.71 11.07 6.59
CA TYR A 19 -5.87 9.82 5.86
C TYR A 19 -5.52 8.62 6.74
N GLY A 20 -5.98 7.42 6.36
CA GLY A 20 -5.62 6.19 7.04
C GLY A 20 -4.11 5.98 7.18
N ALA A 21 -3.72 5.24 8.21
CA ALA A 21 -2.32 5.05 8.56
C ALA A 21 -1.64 4.06 7.59
N LYS A 22 -0.65 4.53 6.80
CA LYS A 22 0.19 3.69 5.92
C LYS A 22 0.69 2.42 6.62
N ASN A 23 1.20 2.58 7.84
CA ASN A 23 1.80 1.48 8.60
C ASN A 23 0.78 0.48 9.14
N ALA A 24 -0.52 0.82 9.14
CA ALA A 24 -1.60 -0.13 9.36
C ALA A 24 -2.06 -0.76 8.03
N ALA A 25 -2.19 0.04 6.97
CA ALA A 25 -2.67 -0.42 5.66
C ALA A 25 -1.78 -1.51 5.04
N LEU A 26 -0.45 -1.37 5.07
CA LEU A 26 0.45 -2.33 4.41
C LEU A 26 0.37 -3.75 5.02
N PRO A 27 0.45 -3.94 6.36
CA PRO A 27 0.24 -5.26 6.96
C PRO A 27 -1.16 -5.82 6.74
N ILE A 28 -2.19 -4.97 6.75
CA ILE A 28 -3.58 -5.40 6.50
C ILE A 28 -3.70 -5.95 5.07
N LEU A 29 -3.18 -5.23 4.09
CA LEU A 29 -3.14 -5.68 2.69
C LEU A 29 -2.34 -6.97 2.52
N ALA A 30 -1.22 -7.14 3.22
CA ALA A 30 -0.47 -8.40 3.20
C ALA A 30 -1.26 -9.55 3.85
N ALA A 31 -2.03 -9.27 4.91
CA ALA A 31 -2.82 -10.27 5.60
C ALA A 31 -4.00 -10.81 4.77
N THR A 32 -4.47 -10.07 3.76
CA THR A 32 -5.58 -10.53 2.90
C THR A 32 -5.22 -11.81 2.14
N VAL A 33 -3.93 -12.09 1.93
CA VAL A 33 -3.42 -13.33 1.31
C VAL A 33 -3.85 -14.58 2.11
N MET A 34 -4.14 -14.44 3.40
CA MET A 34 -4.59 -15.55 4.25
C MET A 34 -6.09 -15.86 4.11
N VAL A 35 -6.86 -15.04 3.40
CA VAL A 35 -8.30 -15.20 3.24
C VAL A 35 -8.58 -15.91 1.91
N ASN A 36 -9.23 -17.08 1.95
CA ASN A 36 -9.71 -17.73 0.73
C ASN A 36 -11.01 -17.07 0.23
N GLY A 37 -10.86 -15.91 -0.42
CA GLY A 37 -11.97 -15.10 -0.94
C GLY A 37 -11.61 -13.62 -1.07
N THR A 38 -12.64 -12.79 -1.09
CA THR A 38 -12.51 -11.34 -1.25
C THR A 38 -12.47 -10.62 0.10
N THR A 39 -11.49 -9.74 0.27
CA THR A 39 -11.37 -8.80 1.40
C THR A 39 -11.45 -7.36 0.88
N VAL A 40 -12.21 -6.50 1.57
CA VAL A 40 -12.30 -5.07 1.27
C VAL A 40 -11.61 -4.29 2.40
N VAL A 41 -10.66 -3.44 2.02
CA VAL A 41 -9.92 -2.57 2.94
C VAL A 41 -10.24 -1.12 2.57
N GLU A 42 -10.86 -0.40 3.49
CA GLU A 42 -11.28 1.00 3.32
C GLU A 42 -10.28 1.96 3.99
N ASN A 43 -10.35 3.25 3.63
CA ASN A 43 -9.48 4.31 4.16
C ASN A 43 -7.99 4.00 3.96
N VAL A 44 -7.63 3.45 2.80
CA VAL A 44 -6.25 3.19 2.41
C VAL A 44 -5.66 4.47 1.81
N PRO A 45 -4.52 4.99 2.32
CA PRO A 45 -3.93 6.21 1.78
C PRO A 45 -3.32 5.96 0.39
N ASP A 46 -3.50 6.92 -0.52
CA ASP A 46 -2.87 6.94 -1.84
C ASP A 46 -1.38 7.29 -1.71
N LEU A 47 -0.54 6.26 -1.61
CA LEU A 47 0.90 6.37 -1.42
C LEU A 47 1.64 5.35 -2.29
N GLU A 48 2.85 5.68 -2.70
CA GLU A 48 3.68 4.80 -3.54
C GLU A 48 3.88 3.41 -2.92
N ASP A 49 4.07 3.30 -1.59
CA ASP A 49 4.21 1.99 -0.94
C ASP A 49 2.94 1.13 -1.05
N VAL A 50 1.75 1.76 -1.08
CA VAL A 50 0.47 1.06 -1.28
C VAL A 50 0.37 0.57 -2.72
N HIS A 51 0.77 1.39 -3.69
CA HIS A 51 0.82 0.96 -5.10
C HIS A 51 1.76 -0.23 -5.29
N VAL A 52 2.95 -0.19 -4.68
CA VAL A 52 3.89 -1.32 -4.71
C VAL A 52 3.27 -2.56 -4.07
N MET A 53 2.56 -2.44 -2.93
CA MET A 53 1.86 -3.57 -2.32
C MET A 53 0.79 -4.17 -3.24
N VAL A 54 0.01 -3.33 -3.92
CA VAL A 54 -0.99 -3.78 -4.90
C VAL A 54 -0.34 -4.56 -6.03
N GLU A 55 0.79 -4.08 -6.57
CA GLU A 55 1.54 -4.80 -7.60
C GLU A 55 2.13 -6.12 -7.10
N ILE A 56 2.57 -6.17 -5.84
CA ILE A 56 3.01 -7.42 -5.20
C ILE A 56 1.85 -8.41 -5.13
N LEU A 57 0.69 -8.00 -4.61
CA LEU A 57 -0.50 -8.86 -4.52
C LEU A 57 -0.93 -9.39 -5.91
N ARG A 58 -0.89 -8.54 -6.94
CA ARG A 58 -1.14 -8.94 -8.33
C ARG A 58 -0.10 -9.94 -8.85
N ALA A 59 1.18 -9.74 -8.54
CA ALA A 59 2.26 -10.66 -8.93
C ALA A 59 2.14 -12.05 -8.28
N LEU A 60 1.59 -12.12 -7.06
CA LEU A 60 1.24 -13.39 -6.40
C LEU A 60 0.03 -14.08 -7.05
N GLY A 61 -0.73 -13.35 -7.87
CA GLY A 61 -1.91 -13.84 -8.59
C GLY A 61 -3.25 -13.41 -8.00
N ALA A 62 -3.27 -12.53 -6.99
CA ALA A 62 -4.52 -11.98 -6.48
C ALA A 62 -5.17 -11.03 -7.50
N LYS A 63 -6.50 -11.00 -7.54
CA LYS A 63 -7.22 -9.94 -8.27
C LYS A 63 -7.40 -8.76 -7.33
N VAL A 64 -6.87 -7.60 -7.73
CA VAL A 64 -6.90 -6.39 -6.91
C VAL A 64 -7.59 -5.25 -7.66
N ARG A 65 -8.69 -4.74 -7.10
CA ARG A 65 -9.40 -3.54 -7.57
C ARG A 65 -9.13 -2.39 -6.61
N VAL A 66 -8.82 -1.22 -7.16
CA VAL A 66 -8.58 0.01 -6.40
C VAL A 66 -9.62 1.03 -6.85
N ASP A 67 -10.33 1.62 -5.90
CA ASP A 67 -11.41 2.59 -6.13
C ASP A 67 -11.35 3.66 -5.04
N GLY A 68 -10.70 4.79 -5.35
CA GLY A 68 -10.40 5.83 -4.36
C GLY A 68 -9.51 5.30 -3.24
N ASP A 69 -9.99 5.40 -2.00
CA ASP A 69 -9.34 4.91 -0.78
C ASP A 69 -9.76 3.49 -0.40
N VAL A 70 -10.45 2.78 -1.30
CA VAL A 70 -10.90 1.40 -1.08
C VAL A 70 -10.12 0.44 -1.98
N ILE A 71 -9.57 -0.61 -1.36
CA ILE A 71 -8.87 -1.70 -2.06
C ILE A 71 -9.60 -3.01 -1.79
N GLU A 72 -9.98 -3.68 -2.86
CA GLU A 72 -10.61 -4.99 -2.85
C GLU A 72 -9.61 -6.02 -3.37
N VAL A 73 -9.33 -7.05 -2.56
CA VAL A 73 -8.39 -8.13 -2.85
C VAL A 73 -9.12 -9.47 -2.84
N ASP A 74 -9.22 -10.11 -3.99
CA ASP A 74 -9.60 -11.52 -4.10
C ASP A 74 -8.33 -12.39 -4.16
N ALA A 75 -8.05 -13.05 -3.04
CA ALA A 75 -6.88 -13.90 -2.86
C ALA A 75 -7.13 -15.37 -3.24
N SER A 76 -8.36 -15.73 -3.66
CA SER A 76 -8.69 -17.11 -4.09
C SER A 76 -7.96 -17.53 -5.38
N THR A 77 -7.41 -16.58 -6.13
CA THR A 77 -6.69 -16.80 -7.40
C THR A 77 -5.17 -16.77 -7.27
N ILE A 78 -4.65 -16.62 -6.05
CA ILE A 78 -3.21 -16.65 -5.79
C ILE A 78 -2.65 -18.02 -6.16
N HIS A 79 -1.55 -18.02 -6.91
CA HIS A 79 -0.91 -19.22 -7.44
C HIS A 79 0.63 -19.14 -7.40
N SER A 80 1.17 -18.03 -6.92
CA SER A 80 2.61 -17.80 -6.77
C SER A 80 2.93 -17.34 -5.35
N THR A 81 4.13 -17.69 -4.89
CA THR A 81 4.74 -17.17 -3.67
C THR A 81 5.96 -16.29 -3.97
N ASP A 82 6.31 -16.14 -5.25
CA ASP A 82 7.49 -15.40 -5.69
C ASP A 82 7.14 -13.93 -5.94
N VAL A 83 7.85 -13.04 -5.23
CA VAL A 83 7.73 -11.59 -5.43
C VAL A 83 8.87 -11.11 -6.35
N PRO A 84 8.58 -10.40 -7.45
CA PRO A 84 9.61 -9.84 -8.31
C PRO A 84 10.57 -8.92 -7.55
N MET A 85 11.88 -9.16 -7.70
CA MET A 85 12.93 -8.41 -6.99
C MET A 85 12.84 -6.89 -7.16
N HIS A 86 12.44 -6.42 -8.34
CA HIS A 86 12.29 -4.97 -8.59
C HIS A 86 11.14 -4.34 -7.79
N LEU A 87 10.11 -5.10 -7.39
CA LEU A 87 9.05 -4.63 -6.49
C LEU A 87 9.53 -4.63 -5.04
N MET A 88 10.27 -5.65 -4.63
CA MET A 88 10.90 -5.68 -3.30
C MET A 88 11.84 -4.48 -3.07
N GLN A 89 12.62 -4.09 -4.08
CA GLN A 89 13.52 -2.92 -4.00
C GLN A 89 12.78 -1.57 -3.89
N LYS A 90 11.54 -1.50 -4.40
CA LYS A 90 10.69 -0.31 -4.30
C LYS A 90 9.98 -0.21 -2.95
N MET A 91 9.68 -1.34 -2.33
CA MET A 91 8.98 -1.39 -1.05
C MET A 91 9.88 -0.85 0.08
N ARG A 92 9.59 0.36 0.58
CA ARG A 92 10.22 0.91 1.80
C ARG A 92 9.27 0.77 2.98
N SER A 93 8.98 -0.48 3.33
CA SER A 93 8.17 -0.80 4.51
C SER A 93 9.06 -1.12 5.71
N PRO A 94 8.87 -0.47 6.87
CA PRO A 94 9.60 -0.83 8.10
C PRO A 94 9.21 -2.21 8.64
N ILE A 95 8.15 -2.84 8.12
CA ILE A 95 7.57 -4.10 8.62
C ILE A 95 8.03 -5.30 7.78
N LEU A 96 8.46 -5.07 6.53
CA LEU A 96 9.18 -6.06 5.74
C LEU A 96 10.66 -5.68 5.80
N PRO A 97 11.42 -6.15 6.81
CA PRO A 97 12.86 -5.89 6.83
C PRO A 97 13.43 -6.42 5.52
N ASN A 98 14.36 -5.66 4.92
CA ASN A 98 15.07 -6.04 3.69
C ASN A 98 15.36 -7.55 3.72
N MET A 99 14.60 -8.33 2.95
CA MET A 99 14.93 -9.72 2.67
C MET A 99 16.07 -9.69 1.65
N LEU A 100 17.27 -9.41 2.15
CA LEU A 100 18.57 -9.65 1.53
C LEU A 100 19.45 -10.32 2.58
#